data_AF-A0A8J4RTU2-F1
#
_entry.id   AF-A0A8J4RTU2-F1
#
_cell.length_a   1.000
_cell.length_b   1.000
_cell.length_c   1.000
_cell.angle_alpha   90.00
_cell.angle_beta   90.00
_cell.angle_gamma   90.00
#
_symmetry.space_group_name_H-M   'P 1'
#
loop_
_entity.id
_entity.type
_entity.pdbx_description
1 polymer ?
#
loop_
_entity_poly.entity_id
_entity_poly.type
_entity_poly.pdbx_seq_one_letter_code
_entity_poly.pdbx_strand_id
1 'polypeptide(L)'
;MSEIQQSSIQDFSEWILKIGNGDLGEGDGDNNITIPHDLIIQPTQNPLEDIINSTYLDLDAQYMDANYIQERANLGPTNEVVEELNDYIISSTNGVEHEYLSLDSICKASLNVAD
;
A
#
# COMPACT_ATOMS: atom_id res chain seq x y z
N MET A 1 20.65 13.13 1.91
CA MET A 1 20.53 11.89 1.11
C MET A 1 21.92 11.41 0.77
N SER A 2 22.14 10.09 0.78
CA SER A 2 23.41 9.50 0.31
C SER A 2 23.43 9.42 -1.22
N GLU A 3 24.62 9.24 -1.80
CA GLU A 3 24.78 9.05 -3.26
C GLU A 3 23.98 7.83 -3.77
N ILE A 4 23.90 6.77 -2.96
CA ILE A 4 23.13 5.55 -3.27
C ILE A 4 21.63 5.85 -3.40
N GLN A 5 21.08 6.65 -2.48
CA GLN A 5 19.67 7.04 -2.51
C GLN A 5 19.36 7.92 -3.72
N GLN A 6 20.30 8.80 -4.09
CA GLN A 6 20.14 9.66 -5.26
C GLN A 6 20.15 8.88 -6.58
N SER A 7 21.03 7.86 -6.70
CA SER A 7 21.04 6.97 -7.86
C SER A 7 19.74 6.18 -7.98
N SER A 8 19.27 5.57 -6.89
CA SER A 8 18.03 4.77 -6.89
C SER A 8 16.79 5.58 -7.31
N ILE A 9 16.67 6.82 -6.84
CA ILE A 9 15.58 7.72 -7.25
C ILE A 9 15.65 8.03 -8.75
N GLN A 10 16.85 8.22 -9.28
CA GLN A 10 17.03 8.48 -10.71
C GLN A 10 16.68 7.25 -11.54
N ASP A 11 17.14 6.06 -11.15
CA ASP A 11 16.84 4.80 -11.82
C ASP A 11 15.32 4.52 -11.86
N PHE A 12 14.63 4.72 -10.73
CA PHE A 12 13.16 4.61 -10.66
C PHE A 12 12.46 5.62 -11.58
N SER A 13 12.92 6.87 -11.58
CA SER A 13 12.34 7.94 -12.41
C SER A 13 12.48 7.63 -13.90
N GLU A 14 13.66 7.16 -14.32
CA GLU A 14 13.91 6.76 -15.71
C GLU A 14 13.07 5.54 -16.11
N TRP A 15 12.90 4.57 -15.21
CA TRP A 15 12.05 3.40 -15.47
C TRP A 15 10.58 3.78 -15.66
N ILE A 16 9.99 4.56 -14.75
CA ILE A 16 8.60 5.05 -14.87
C ILE A 16 8.40 5.88 -16.15
N LEU A 17 9.36 6.72 -16.53
CA LEU A 17 9.28 7.51 -17.76
C LEU A 17 9.21 6.61 -19.01
N LYS A 18 10.03 5.56 -19.07
CA LYS A 18 10.00 4.60 -20.18
C LYS A 18 8.66 3.86 -20.26
N ILE A 19 8.02 3.56 -19.12
CA ILE A 19 6.64 3.02 -19.10
C ILE A 19 5.68 4.03 -19.74
N GLY A 20 5.70 5.29 -19.29
CA GLY A 20 4.79 6.33 -19.79
C GLY A 20 4.94 6.64 -21.27
N ASN A 21 6.15 6.48 -21.81
CA ASN A 21 6.43 6.65 -23.24
C ASN A 21 6.00 5.45 -24.10
N GLY A 22 5.70 4.29 -23.49
CA GLY A 22 5.53 3.03 -24.22
C GLY A 22 6.84 2.46 -24.74
N ASP A 23 7.99 2.89 -24.19
CA ASP A 23 9.31 2.35 -24.54
C ASP A 23 9.53 0.96 -23.89
N LEU A 24 8.71 0.60 -22.90
CA LEU A 24 8.71 -0.71 -22.24
C LEU A 24 7.51 -1.55 -22.71
N GLY A 25 7.80 -2.73 -23.25
CA GLY A 25 6.84 -3.65 -23.83
C GLY A 25 7.37 -4.20 -25.15
N GLU A 26 7.88 -5.43 -25.14
CA GLU A 26 8.24 -6.11 -26.39
C GLU A 26 6.97 -6.68 -27.03
N GLY A 27 6.71 -6.29 -28.28
CA GLY A 27 5.50 -6.66 -28.97
C GLY A 27 5.48 -8.12 -29.41
N ASP A 28 4.48 -8.85 -28.92
CA ASP A 28 3.76 -9.92 -29.63
C ASP A 28 2.24 -9.94 -29.35
N GLY A 29 1.72 -8.95 -28.60
CA GLY A 29 0.29 -8.81 -28.29
C GLY A 29 0.00 -8.58 -26.81
N ASP A 30 0.92 -8.98 -25.94
CA ASP A 30 0.80 -8.79 -24.50
C ASP A 30 1.72 -7.64 -24.07
N ASN A 31 1.14 -6.48 -23.73
CA ASN A 31 1.85 -5.28 -23.28
C ASN A 31 2.47 -5.48 -21.87
N ASN A 32 3.35 -6.48 -21.74
CA ASN A 32 3.96 -6.88 -20.48
C ASN A 32 5.16 -5.98 -20.17
N ILE A 33 5.25 -5.53 -18.92
CA ILE A 33 6.39 -4.79 -18.38
C ILE A 33 7.15 -5.65 -17.37
N THR A 34 8.47 -5.50 -17.33
CA THR A 34 9.28 -6.10 -16.26
C THR A 34 9.40 -5.10 -15.12
N ILE A 35 8.96 -5.50 -13.92
CA ILE A 35 9.13 -4.71 -12.69
C ILE A 35 10.55 -4.93 -12.16
N PRO A 36 11.31 -3.86 -11.85
CA PRO A 36 12.62 -3.94 -11.22
C PRO A 36 12.58 -4.74 -9.93
N HIS A 37 13.58 -5.60 -9.72
CA HIS A 37 13.61 -6.54 -8.60
C HIS A 37 13.64 -5.86 -7.22
N ASP A 38 14.24 -4.69 -7.15
CA ASP A 38 14.33 -3.83 -5.96
C ASP A 38 12.98 -3.19 -5.56
N LEU A 39 12.02 -3.13 -6.49
CA LEU A 39 10.65 -2.66 -6.22
C LEU A 39 9.69 -3.80 -5.84
N ILE A 40 10.16 -5.05 -5.93
CA ILE A 40 9.34 -6.24 -5.65
C ILE A 40 9.58 -6.68 -4.21
N ILE A 41 8.50 -6.78 -3.43
CA ILE A 41 8.51 -7.50 -2.17
C ILE A 41 8.77 -8.97 -2.48
N GLN A 42 9.88 -9.51 -1.99
CA GLN A 42 10.26 -10.90 -2.26
C GLN A 42 9.32 -11.83 -1.48
N PRO A 43 8.48 -12.63 -2.16
CA PRO A 43 7.50 -13.46 -1.48
C PRO A 43 8.19 -14.58 -0.72
N THR A 44 7.71 -14.84 0.49
CA THR A 44 8.06 -15.99 1.31
C THR A 44 6.94 -17.04 1.20
N GLN A 45 6.59 -17.72 2.30
CA GLN A 45 5.51 -18.70 2.32
C GLN A 45 4.14 -18.04 2.46
N ASN A 46 4.07 -16.82 2.99
CA ASN A 46 2.83 -16.11 3.26
C ASN A 46 2.86 -14.69 2.66
N PRO A 47 2.36 -14.52 1.43
CA PRO A 47 2.39 -13.24 0.73
C PRO A 47 1.67 -12.10 1.48
N LEU A 48 0.61 -12.40 2.24
CA LEU A 48 -0.11 -11.40 3.02
C LEU A 48 0.76 -10.85 4.15
N GLU A 49 1.47 -11.74 4.84
CA GLU A 49 2.45 -11.38 5.88
C GLU A 49 3.62 -10.60 5.29
N ASP A 50 4.10 -10.97 4.09
CA ASP A 50 5.18 -10.22 3.42
C ASP A 50 4.76 -8.78 3.10
N ILE A 51 3.53 -8.59 2.59
CA ILE A 51 2.97 -7.26 2.33
C ILE A 51 2.88 -6.46 3.63
N ILE A 52 2.34 -7.06 4.69
CA ILE A 52 2.16 -6.38 5.97
C ILE A 52 3.49 -6.02 6.60
N ASN A 53 4.46 -6.92 6.63
CA ASN A 53 5.78 -6.65 7.18
C ASN A 53 6.54 -5.60 6.36
N SER A 54 6.28 -5.50 5.05
CA SER A 54 6.88 -4.45 4.20
C SER A 54 6.33 -3.06 4.51
N THR A 55 5.03 -2.94 4.82
CA THR A 55 4.36 -1.67 5.11
C THR A 55 4.46 -1.29 6.60
N TYR A 56 4.32 -2.29 7.48
CA TYR A 56 4.24 -2.18 8.93
C TYR A 56 5.36 -3.00 9.60
N LEU A 57 6.58 -2.44 9.62
CA LEU A 57 7.77 -3.11 10.16
C LEU A 57 7.63 -3.66 11.59
N ASP A 58 6.77 -3.07 12.42
CA ASP A 58 6.49 -3.53 13.80
C ASP A 58 5.02 -3.26 14.18
N LEU A 59 4.10 -3.90 13.45
CA LEU A 59 2.66 -3.69 13.65
C LEU A 59 2.22 -4.01 15.09
N ASP A 60 2.67 -5.13 15.65
CA ASP A 60 2.26 -5.59 16.99
C ASP A 60 2.61 -4.59 18.10
N ALA A 61 3.75 -3.90 17.98
CA ALA A 61 4.13 -2.89 18.97
C ALA A 61 3.50 -1.52 18.71
N GLN A 62 3.13 -1.21 17.47
CA GLN A 62 2.79 0.15 17.03
C GLN A 62 1.33 0.34 16.63
N TYR A 63 0.50 -0.72 16.59
CA TYR A 63 -0.89 -0.61 16.10
C TYR A 63 -1.78 0.37 16.89
N MET A 64 -1.40 0.72 18.12
CA MET A 64 -2.08 1.73 18.93
C MET A 64 -1.58 3.16 18.69
N ASP A 65 -0.48 3.37 17.97
CA ASP A 65 0.01 4.70 17.61
C ASP A 65 -0.67 5.18 16.32
N ALA A 66 -1.59 6.12 16.47
CA ALA A 66 -2.32 6.70 15.35
C ALA A 66 -1.38 7.38 14.32
N ASN A 67 -0.26 7.97 14.76
CA ASN A 67 0.68 8.60 13.83
C ASN A 67 1.44 7.55 13.01
N TYR A 68 1.73 6.39 13.60
CA TYR A 68 2.34 5.29 12.89
C TYR A 68 1.40 4.72 11.82
N ILE A 69 0.13 4.49 12.16
CA ILE A 69 -0.83 3.88 11.24
C ILE A 69 -1.23 4.84 10.11
N GLN A 70 -1.45 6.13 10.39
CA GLN A 70 -1.94 7.07 9.37
C GLN A 70 -0.96 7.35 8.22
N GLU A 71 0.33 7.15 8.43
CA GLU A 71 1.38 7.38 7.40
C GLU A 71 1.55 6.19 6.45
N ARG A 72 0.78 5.11 6.64
CA ARG A 72 0.92 3.83 5.94
C ARG A 72 -0.38 3.46 5.25
N ALA A 73 -0.28 2.90 4.05
CA ALA A 73 -1.43 2.45 3.29
C ALA A 73 -1.06 1.28 2.38
N ASN A 74 -1.94 0.29 2.31
CA ASN A 74 -1.90 -0.77 1.31
C ASN A 74 -2.88 -0.41 0.19
N LEU A 75 -2.40 -0.42 -1.05
CA LEU A 75 -3.22 -0.17 -2.23
C LEU A 75 -3.33 -1.46 -3.04
N GLY A 76 -4.56 -1.87 -3.32
CA GLY A 76 -4.86 -3.03 -4.15
C GLY A 76 -5.59 -2.63 -5.44
N PRO A 77 -5.58 -3.50 -6.46
CA PRO A 77 -6.30 -3.26 -7.71
C PRO A 77 -7.82 -3.33 -7.53
N THR A 78 -8.31 -4.09 -6.54
CA THR A 78 -9.73 -4.26 -6.24
C THR A 78 -9.98 -4.15 -4.74
N ASN A 79 -11.22 -3.81 -4.36
CA ASN A 79 -11.62 -3.75 -2.96
C ASN A 79 -11.52 -5.12 -2.27
N GLU A 80 -11.84 -6.22 -2.96
CA GLU A 80 -11.74 -7.58 -2.41
C GLU A 80 -10.31 -7.91 -1.94
N VAL A 81 -9.28 -7.52 -2.71
CA VAL A 81 -7.88 -7.74 -2.33
C VAL A 81 -7.50 -6.89 -1.12
N VAL A 82 -8.02 -5.66 -1.04
CA VAL A 82 -7.78 -4.77 0.11
C VAL A 82 -8.52 -5.28 1.36
N GLU A 83 -9.71 -5.84 1.19
CA GLU A 83 -10.51 -6.45 2.26
C GLU A 83 -9.79 -7.66 2.86
N GLU A 84 -9.26 -8.56 2.03
CA GLU A 84 -8.44 -9.70 2.49
C GLU A 84 -7.23 -9.25 3.33
N LEU A 85 -6.54 -8.17 2.91
CA LEU A 85 -5.42 -7.61 3.66
C LEU A 85 -5.87 -7.00 5.00
N ASN A 86 -7.00 -6.29 5.01
CA ASN A 86 -7.54 -5.68 6.22
C ASN A 86 -7.95 -6.74 7.24
N ASP A 87 -8.64 -7.79 6.80
CA ASP A 87 -9.05 -8.92 7.66
C ASP A 87 -7.82 -9.62 8.25
N TYR A 88 -6.78 -9.83 7.45
CA TYR A 88 -5.53 -10.42 7.93
C TYR A 88 -4.88 -9.53 9.01
N ILE A 89 -4.77 -8.22 8.78
CA ILE A 89 -4.20 -7.26 9.76
C ILE A 89 -4.99 -7.31 11.07
N ILE A 90 -6.32 -7.23 11.01
CA ILE A 90 -7.19 -7.23 12.19
C ILE A 90 -7.01 -8.54 12.96
N SER A 91 -7.06 -9.69 12.27
CA SER A 91 -6.90 -11.02 12.89
C SER A 91 -5.52 -11.25 13.52
N SER A 92 -4.49 -10.53 13.06
CA SER A 92 -3.12 -10.62 13.59
C SER A 92 -2.92 -9.76 14.84
N THR A 93 -3.75 -8.73 15.04
CA THR A 93 -3.63 -7.81 16.19
C THR A 93 -4.35 -8.33 17.43
N ASN A 94 -3.80 -8.08 18.62
CA ASN A 94 -4.43 -8.45 19.90
C ASN A 94 -5.55 -7.46 20.34
N GLY A 95 -6.17 -6.77 19.39
CA GLY A 95 -7.19 -5.75 19.63
C GLY A 95 -8.62 -6.28 19.70
N VAL A 96 -9.57 -5.38 19.95
CA VAL A 96 -11.00 -5.65 19.74
C VAL A 96 -11.34 -5.23 18.31
N GLU A 97 -11.86 -6.17 17.53
CA GLU A 97 -12.38 -5.91 16.20
C GLU A 97 -13.65 -5.06 16.26
N HIS A 98 -13.72 -4.06 15.37
CA HIS A 98 -14.89 -3.22 15.19
C HIS A 98 -15.15 -3.02 13.70
N GLU A 99 -16.35 -3.34 13.25
CA GLU A 99 -16.81 -3.06 11.90
C GLU A 99 -17.40 -1.64 11.84
N TYR A 100 -16.88 -0.82 10.95
CA TYR A 100 -17.40 0.52 10.67
C TYR A 100 -17.94 0.57 9.25
N LEU A 101 -19.15 1.11 9.08
CA LEU A 101 -19.69 1.36 7.75
C LEU A 101 -18.95 2.55 7.11
N SER A 102 -18.51 2.38 5.86
CA SER A 102 -17.93 3.50 5.11
C SER A 102 -18.99 4.61 4.93
N LEU A 103 -18.56 5.85 5.16
CA LEU A 103 -19.39 7.03 4.97
C LEU A 103 -18.72 7.91 3.93
N ASP A 104 -19.27 7.91 2.71
CA ASP A 104 -18.76 8.74 1.61
C ASP A 104 -19.05 10.24 1.82
N SER A 105 -19.90 10.58 2.79
CA SER A 105 -20.27 11.96 3.11
C SER A 105 -20.65 12.10 4.58
N ILE A 106 -19.99 13.04 5.26
CA ILE A 106 -20.42 13.48 6.58
C ILE A 106 -21.64 14.40 6.37
N CYS A 107 -22.81 13.95 6.80
CA CYS A 107 -24.01 14.76 6.72
C CYS A 107 -23.81 16.07 7.50
N LYS A 108 -24.08 17.24 6.89
CA LYS A 108 -23.92 18.54 7.56
C LYS A 108 -24.77 18.69 8.82
N ALA A 109 -25.86 17.92 8.92
CA ALA A 109 -26.71 17.87 10.11
C ALA A 109 -26.03 17.21 11.33
N SER A 110 -24.91 16.52 11.15
CA SER A 110 -24.10 15.92 12.22
C SER A 110 -23.16 16.92 12.89
N LEU A 111 -22.95 18.08 12.26
CA LEU A 111 -22.29 19.21 12.89
C LEU A 111 -23.39 20.02 13.59
N ASN A 112 -23.37 20.09 14.91
CA ASN A 112 -24.14 21.07 15.68
C ASN A 112 -23.55 22.48 15.42
N VAL A 113 -23.55 22.94 14.17
CA VAL A 113 -23.28 24.33 13.85
C VAL A 113 -24.57 25.07 14.16
N ALA A 114 -24.55 25.92 15.20
CA ALA A 114 -25.63 26.85 15.43
C ALA A 114 -25.71 27.81 14.21
N ASP A 115 -26.91 28.00 13.68
CA ASP A 115 -27.23 28.97 12.63
C ASP A 115 -26.75 30.40 12.97
#